data_AF-A0A0F2NZW6-F1
#
_entry.id   AF-A0A0F2NZW6-F1
#
_cell.length_a   1.000
_cell.length_b   1.000
_cell.length_c   1.000
_cell.angle_alpha   90.00
_cell.angle_beta   90.00
_cell.angle_gamma   90.00
#
_symmetry.space_group_name_H-M   'P 1'
#
loop_
_entity.id
_entity.type
_entity.pdbx_description
1 polymer ?
#
loop_
_entity_poly.entity_id
_entity_poly.type
_entity_poly.pdbx_seq_one_letter_code
_entity_poly.pdbx_strand_id
1 'polypeptide(L)'
;MLIAKEKEKTNLAEYILYMWQIEDLVRFNEFDIDKIYDVIIDKFDTTTEMKAEIKLWYENVIKNMLKQGIAEKGHLAEVNTRLEELNNLHNSLLTTVQDKIYQEQYIKTKTNITEFIQKTDKQINNEVQACLVGLYGFLVLKLKGEKISEATQQAIQSFSAMMALLTDRYNKLQKGELKFSKAFSN
;
A
#
# COMPACT_ATOMS: atom_id res chain seq x y z
N MET A 1 7.50 14.36 -1.11
CA MET A 1 8.57 13.94 -0.19
C MET A 1 9.49 12.91 -0.88
N LEU A 2 10.78 12.88 -0.54
CA LEU A 2 11.76 11.92 -1.09
C LEU A 2 11.39 10.46 -0.81
N ILE A 3 10.94 10.15 0.42
CA ILE A 3 10.55 8.79 0.83
C ILE A 3 9.40 8.24 -0.03
N ALA A 4 8.34 9.03 -0.22
CA ALA A 4 7.21 8.63 -1.07
C ALA A 4 7.66 8.32 -2.51
N LYS A 5 8.50 9.20 -3.09
CA LYS A 5 9.03 9.04 -4.45
C LYS A 5 9.95 7.81 -4.57
N GLU A 6 10.74 7.53 -3.54
CA GLU A 6 11.61 6.36 -3.52
C GLU A 6 10.79 5.07 -3.43
N LYS A 7 9.79 5.02 -2.54
CA LYS A 7 8.89 3.87 -2.41
C LYS A 7 8.08 3.63 -3.67
N GLU A 8 7.57 4.67 -4.32
CA GLU A 8 6.83 4.53 -5.58
C GLU A 8 7.69 3.87 -6.67
N LYS A 9 9.00 4.15 -6.69
CA LYS A 9 9.95 3.56 -7.64
C LYS A 9 10.41 2.14 -7.27
N THR A 10 10.49 1.84 -5.97
CA THR A 10 11.12 0.60 -5.49
C THR A 10 10.10 -0.46 -5.09
N ASN A 11 8.97 -0.09 -4.49
CA ASN A 11 7.96 -1.01 -4.01
C ASN A 11 6.59 -0.32 -3.91
N LEU A 12 5.75 -0.54 -4.93
CA LEU A 12 4.46 0.13 -5.02
C LEU A 12 3.50 -0.21 -3.87
N ALA A 13 3.58 -1.42 -3.29
CA ALA A 13 2.79 -1.78 -2.12
C ALA A 13 3.21 -0.96 -0.89
N GLU A 14 4.51 -0.77 -0.67
CA GLU A 14 5.00 0.09 0.41
C GLU A 14 4.63 1.55 0.21
N TYR A 15 4.62 2.03 -1.03
CA TYR A 15 4.13 3.37 -1.35
C TYR A 15 2.67 3.53 -0.93
N ILE A 16 1.79 2.59 -1.30
CA ILE A 16 0.37 2.63 -0.94
C ILE A 16 0.20 2.61 0.59
N LEU A 17 0.87 1.68 1.28
CA LEU A 17 0.80 1.59 2.75
C LEU A 17 1.32 2.86 3.42
N TYR A 18 2.39 3.45 2.89
CA TYR A 18 2.93 4.71 3.39
C TYR A 18 1.94 5.86 3.19
N MET A 19 1.31 5.96 2.02
CA MET A 19 0.32 7.02 1.78
C MET A 19 -0.91 6.88 2.67
N TRP A 20 -1.39 5.66 2.94
CA TRP A 20 -2.47 5.44 3.90
C TRP A 20 -2.10 5.89 5.32
N GLN A 21 -0.87 5.63 5.76
CA GLN A 21 -0.36 6.14 7.05
C GLN A 21 -0.38 7.67 7.10
N ILE A 22 0.03 8.31 6.02
CA ILE A 22 0.08 9.77 5.91
C ILE A 22 -1.33 10.37 5.95
N GLU A 23 -2.28 9.78 5.22
CA GLU A 23 -3.67 10.22 5.24
C GLU A 23 -4.31 10.08 6.63
N ASP A 24 -4.06 8.97 7.33
CA ASP A 24 -4.56 8.77 8.69
C ASP A 24 -3.92 9.72 9.69
N LEU A 25 -2.63 10.03 9.51
CA LEU A 25 -1.93 11.02 10.30
C LEU A 25 -2.46 12.44 10.06
N VAL A 26 -2.79 12.77 8.81
CA VAL A 26 -3.44 14.06 8.48
C VAL A 26 -4.82 14.14 9.13
N ARG A 27 -5.62 13.08 9.06
CA ARG A 27 -6.93 13.01 9.73
C ARG A 27 -6.83 13.12 11.24
N PHE A 28 -5.86 12.43 11.84
CA PHE A 28 -5.62 12.45 13.28
C PHE A 28 -5.26 13.85 13.80
N ASN A 29 -4.55 14.63 12.99
CA ASN A 29 -4.22 16.02 13.29
C ASN A 29 -5.25 17.01 12.73
N GLU A 30 -6.46 16.55 12.37
CA GLU A 30 -7.58 17.40 11.96
C GLU A 30 -7.27 18.33 10.77
N PHE A 31 -6.39 17.89 9.86
CA PHE A 31 -5.93 18.68 8.71
C PHE A 31 -5.21 19.99 9.11
N ASP A 32 -4.71 20.09 10.34
CA ASP A 32 -3.96 21.24 10.85
C ASP A 32 -2.46 21.05 10.60
N ILE A 33 -1.90 21.90 9.74
CA ILE A 33 -0.49 21.82 9.37
C ILE A 33 0.44 22.17 10.54
N ASP A 34 0.02 23.03 11.46
CA ASP A 34 0.85 23.44 12.58
C ASP A 34 0.93 22.31 13.61
N LYS A 35 -0.18 21.61 13.88
CA LYS A 35 -0.16 20.35 14.66
C LYS A 35 0.75 19.29 14.02
N ILE A 36 0.65 19.10 12.70
CA ILE A 36 1.50 18.15 11.97
C ILE A 36 2.96 18.55 12.07
N TYR A 37 3.26 19.85 12.00
CA TYR A 37 4.60 20.36 12.13
C TYR A 37 5.19 19.96 13.50
N ASP A 38 4.51 20.28 14.59
CA ASP A 38 4.99 20.03 15.95
C ASP A 38 5.10 18.53 16.26
N VAL A 39 4.14 17.73 15.82
CA VAL A 39 4.08 16.29 16.18
C VAL A 39 5.03 15.45 15.33
N ILE A 40 5.34 15.88 14.10
CA ILE A 40 6.06 15.05 13.11
C ILE A 40 7.24 15.76 12.50
N ILE A 41 7.03 16.93 11.90
CA ILE A 41 8.06 17.59 11.07
C ILE A 41 9.22 18.07 11.95
N ASP A 42 8.93 18.63 13.11
CA ASP A 42 9.94 19.18 14.00
C ASP A 42 10.84 18.09 14.61
N LYS A 43 10.33 16.86 14.72
CA LYS A 43 11.06 15.69 15.23
C LYS A 43 12.10 15.12 14.25
N PHE A 44 12.12 15.57 13.00
CA PHE A 44 13.18 15.18 12.08
C PHE A 44 14.47 15.94 12.37
N ASP A 45 15.56 15.20 12.54
CA ASP A 45 16.91 15.74 12.60
C ASP A 45 17.40 16.12 11.20
N THR A 46 16.96 17.29 10.72
CA THR A 46 17.24 17.79 9.37
C THR A 46 17.24 19.32 9.33
N THR A 47 17.65 19.90 8.19
CA THR A 47 17.76 21.36 8.04
C THR A 47 16.40 22.05 7.99
N THR A 48 16.37 23.35 8.30
CA THR A 48 15.16 24.17 8.25
C THR A 48 14.54 24.18 6.85
N GLU A 49 15.38 24.20 5.80
CA GLU A 49 14.93 24.14 4.41
C GLU A 49 14.22 22.82 4.11
N MET A 50 14.78 21.69 4.56
CA MET A 50 14.16 20.38 4.39
C MET A 50 12.85 20.28 5.19
N LYS A 51 12.79 20.82 6.42
CA LYS A 51 11.54 20.90 7.20
C LYS A 51 10.47 21.72 6.46
N ALA A 52 10.85 22.82 5.80
CA ALA A 52 9.94 23.63 4.98
C ALA A 52 9.43 22.86 3.75
N GLU A 53 10.27 22.08 3.07
CA GLU A 53 9.84 21.20 1.97
C GLU A 53 8.87 20.12 2.43
N ILE A 54 9.11 19.52 3.60
CA ILE A 54 8.21 18.53 4.20
C ILE A 54 6.87 19.18 4.55
N LYS A 55 6.88 20.38 5.15
CA LYS A 55 5.66 21.15 5.46
C LYS A 55 4.83 21.39 4.21
N LEU A 56 5.46 21.91 3.14
CA LEU A 56 4.79 22.17 1.87
C LEU A 56 4.20 20.88 1.25
N TRP A 57 4.88 19.74 1.42
CA TRP A 57 4.37 18.46 0.95
C TRP A 57 3.10 18.03 1.71
N TYR A 58 3.09 18.15 3.04
CA TYR A 58 1.89 17.87 3.85
C TYR A 58 0.73 18.82 3.52
N GLU A 59 0.99 20.12 3.32
CA GLU A 59 -0.02 21.09 2.89
C GLU A 59 -0.68 20.67 1.57
N ASN A 60 0.10 20.14 0.62
CA ASN A 60 -0.44 19.62 -0.64
C ASN A 60 -1.29 18.36 -0.44
N VAL A 61 -0.88 17.45 0.44
CA VAL A 61 -1.68 16.26 0.80
C VAL A 61 -3.02 16.70 1.41
N ILE A 62 -3.00 17.58 2.41
CA ILE A 62 -4.19 18.15 3.06
C ILE A 62 -5.12 18.77 2.03
N LYS A 63 -4.58 19.67 1.20
CA LYS A 63 -5.34 20.35 0.14
C LYS A 63 -6.00 19.36 -0.81
N ASN A 64 -5.28 18.33 -1.23
CA ASN A 64 -5.81 17.33 -2.16
C ASN A 64 -6.90 16.46 -1.50
N MET A 65 -6.72 16.05 -0.25
CA MET A 65 -7.74 15.29 0.48
C MET A 65 -9.03 16.10 0.66
N LEU A 66 -8.92 17.37 1.04
CA LEU A 66 -10.07 18.27 1.19
C LEU A 66 -10.76 18.53 -0.16
N LYS A 67 -9.98 18.81 -1.21
CA LYS A 67 -10.51 19.02 -2.57
C LYS A 67 -11.26 17.80 -3.12
N GLN A 68 -10.80 16.59 -2.78
CA GLN A 68 -11.44 15.34 -3.20
C GLN A 68 -12.60 14.92 -2.30
N GLY A 69 -12.87 15.65 -1.20
CA GLY A 69 -13.95 15.32 -0.28
C GLY A 69 -13.71 14.06 0.56
N ILE A 70 -12.46 13.64 0.73
CA ILE A 70 -12.07 12.41 1.45
C ILE A 70 -11.57 12.68 2.88
N ALA A 71 -12.10 13.75 3.49
CA ALA A 71 -11.71 14.17 4.83
C ALA A 71 -12.03 13.08 5.87
N GLU A 72 -13.22 12.50 5.80
CA GLU A 72 -13.69 11.48 6.76
C GLU A 72 -13.22 10.06 6.40
N LYS A 73 -13.24 9.71 5.11
CA LYS A 73 -12.95 8.36 4.63
C LYS A 73 -12.45 8.36 3.19
N GLY A 74 -11.85 7.25 2.78
CA GLY A 74 -11.32 7.04 1.44
C GLY A 74 -9.83 7.34 1.35
N HIS A 75 -9.31 7.27 0.13
CA HIS A 75 -7.90 7.49 -0.16
C HIS A 75 -7.76 8.42 -1.36
N LEU A 76 -6.64 9.13 -1.43
CA LEU A 76 -6.31 10.00 -2.56
C LEU A 76 -6.45 9.24 -3.88
N ALA A 77 -6.99 9.90 -4.90
CA ALA A 77 -7.19 9.32 -6.22
C ALA A 77 -5.91 8.71 -6.80
N GLU A 78 -4.75 9.37 -6.61
CA GLU A 78 -3.46 8.84 -7.05
C GLU A 78 -3.10 7.51 -6.39
N VAL A 79 -3.42 7.33 -5.10
CA VAL A 79 -3.18 6.10 -4.34
C VAL A 79 -4.10 4.99 -4.85
N ASN A 80 -5.37 5.31 -5.13
CA ASN A 80 -6.30 4.36 -5.73
C ASN A 80 -5.86 3.92 -7.13
N THR A 81 -5.33 4.83 -7.95
CA THR A 81 -4.76 4.48 -9.26
C THR A 81 -3.62 3.47 -9.11
N ARG A 82 -2.69 3.68 -8.17
CA ARG A 82 -1.60 2.70 -7.91
C ARG A 82 -2.12 1.34 -7.42
N LEU A 83 -3.16 1.34 -6.59
CA LEU A 83 -3.82 0.11 -6.17
C LEU A 83 -4.45 -0.63 -7.36
N GLU A 84 -5.13 0.09 -8.26
CA GLU A 84 -5.71 -0.48 -9.47
C GLU A 84 -4.64 -1.04 -10.42
N GLU A 85 -3.51 -0.35 -10.58
CA GLU A 85 -2.39 -0.83 -11.36
C GLU A 85 -1.87 -2.19 -10.84
N LEU A 86 -1.71 -2.34 -9.51
CA LEU A 86 -1.34 -3.61 -8.89
C LEU A 86 -2.42 -4.68 -9.08
N ASN A 87 -3.69 -4.32 -8.96
CA ASN A 87 -4.78 -5.26 -9.16
C ASN A 87 -4.87 -5.74 -10.63
N ASN A 88 -4.66 -4.84 -11.58
CA ASN A 88 -4.61 -5.17 -13.00
C ASN A 88 -3.46 -6.11 -13.31
N LEU A 89 -2.27 -5.84 -12.75
CA LEU A 89 -1.13 -6.74 -12.87
C LEU A 89 -1.42 -8.09 -12.21
N HIS A 90 -2.00 -8.12 -11.01
CA HIS A 90 -2.40 -9.34 -10.31
C HIS A 90 -3.27 -10.22 -11.23
N ASN A 91 -4.32 -9.65 -11.80
CA ASN A 91 -5.21 -10.37 -12.73
C ASN A 91 -4.45 -10.87 -13.98
N SER A 92 -3.59 -10.03 -14.54
CA SER A 92 -2.76 -10.38 -15.70
C SER A 92 -1.78 -11.52 -15.39
N LEU A 93 -1.13 -11.52 -14.21
CA LEU A 93 -0.25 -12.60 -13.77
C LEU A 93 -0.98 -13.93 -13.61
N LEU A 94 -2.24 -13.90 -13.18
CA LEU A 94 -3.06 -15.10 -13.05
C LEU A 94 -3.58 -15.63 -14.39
N THR A 95 -3.83 -14.76 -15.38
CA THR A 95 -4.59 -15.11 -16.59
C THR A 95 -3.80 -14.98 -17.89
N THR A 96 -3.29 -13.78 -18.20
CA THR A 96 -2.63 -13.47 -19.49
C THR A 96 -1.15 -13.85 -19.48
N VAL A 97 -0.39 -13.40 -18.48
CA VAL A 97 1.05 -13.70 -18.33
C VAL A 97 1.26 -15.14 -17.87
N GLN A 98 0.34 -15.64 -17.05
CA GLN A 98 0.39 -16.96 -16.41
C GLN A 98 1.73 -17.20 -15.71
N ASP A 99 2.11 -16.28 -14.82
CA ASP A 99 3.34 -16.40 -14.05
C ASP A 99 3.16 -17.52 -13.02
N LYS A 100 3.78 -18.68 -13.28
CA LYS A 100 3.67 -19.89 -12.44
C LYS A 100 4.07 -19.64 -10.99
N ILE A 101 5.16 -18.88 -10.77
CA ILE A 101 5.65 -18.58 -9.42
C ILE A 101 4.61 -17.74 -8.67
N TYR A 102 4.03 -16.76 -9.36
CA TYR A 102 2.98 -15.93 -8.79
C TYR A 102 1.69 -16.73 -8.51
N GLN A 103 1.25 -17.56 -9.45
CA GLN A 103 0.06 -18.42 -9.30
C GLN A 103 0.20 -19.39 -8.13
N GLU A 104 1.36 -20.03 -7.97
CA GLU A 104 1.63 -20.92 -6.84
C GLU A 104 1.60 -20.17 -5.50
N GLN A 105 2.18 -18.98 -5.43
CA GLN A 105 2.11 -18.16 -4.23
C GLN A 105 0.67 -17.71 -3.95
N TYR A 106 -0.08 -17.33 -4.98
CA TYR A 106 -1.47 -16.92 -4.86
C TYR A 106 -2.34 -18.04 -4.29
N ILE A 107 -2.20 -19.28 -4.79
CA ILE A 107 -2.94 -20.44 -4.28
C ILE A 107 -2.68 -20.65 -2.77
N LYS A 108 -1.42 -20.51 -2.32
CA LYS A 108 -1.05 -20.60 -0.90
C LYS A 108 -1.68 -19.48 -0.06
N THR A 109 -1.89 -18.30 -0.65
CA THR A 109 -2.41 -17.11 0.04
C THR A 109 -3.95 -17.01 0.00
N LYS A 110 -4.60 -17.62 -0.99
CA LYS A 110 -6.04 -17.51 -1.28
C LYS A 110 -6.95 -17.80 -0.08
N THR A 111 -6.66 -18.86 0.68
CA THR A 111 -7.45 -19.22 1.88
C THR A 111 -7.40 -18.10 2.92
N ASN A 112 -6.21 -17.59 3.22
CA ASN A 112 -6.03 -16.49 4.18
C ASN A 112 -6.72 -15.20 3.71
N ILE A 113 -6.70 -14.89 2.41
CA ILE A 113 -7.42 -13.74 1.85
C ILE A 113 -8.93 -13.90 2.08
N THR A 114 -9.46 -15.06 1.74
CA THR A 114 -10.90 -15.34 1.85
C THR A 114 -11.36 -15.23 3.30
N GLU A 115 -10.62 -15.83 4.23
CA GLU A 115 -10.90 -15.71 5.66
C GLU A 115 -10.81 -14.28 6.17
N PHE A 116 -9.82 -13.52 5.72
CA PHE A 116 -9.67 -12.12 6.12
C PHE A 116 -10.84 -11.26 5.64
N ILE A 117 -11.27 -11.44 4.38
CA ILE A 117 -12.42 -10.73 3.83
C ILE A 117 -13.71 -11.05 4.59
N GLN A 118 -13.89 -12.31 5.01
CA GLN A 118 -15.06 -12.71 5.81
C GLN A 118 -15.06 -12.11 7.22
N LYS A 119 -13.89 -11.79 7.78
CA LYS A 119 -13.73 -11.29 9.15
C LYS A 119 -13.65 -9.77 9.24
N THR A 120 -13.45 -9.06 8.13
CA THR A 120 -13.26 -7.60 8.13
C THR A 120 -14.57 -6.86 7.87
N ASP A 121 -14.82 -5.80 8.65
CA ASP A 121 -15.96 -4.89 8.42
C ASP A 121 -15.66 -3.86 7.32
N LYS A 122 -14.44 -3.86 6.77
CA LYS A 122 -14.05 -2.94 5.71
C LYS A 122 -14.61 -3.40 4.37
N GLN A 123 -15.06 -2.45 3.56
CA GLN A 123 -15.38 -2.72 2.17
C GLN A 123 -14.10 -3.08 1.40
N ILE A 124 -14.03 -4.32 0.93
CA ILE A 124 -12.93 -4.83 0.11
C ILE A 124 -13.42 -4.97 -1.33
N ASN A 125 -12.79 -4.27 -2.25
CA ASN A 125 -13.13 -4.28 -3.68
C ASN A 125 -12.37 -5.35 -4.45
N ASN A 126 -11.17 -5.73 -3.99
CA ASN A 126 -10.35 -6.77 -4.61
C ASN A 126 -9.36 -7.40 -3.63
N GLU A 127 -8.75 -8.52 -4.03
CA GLU A 127 -7.85 -9.30 -3.17
C GLU A 127 -6.51 -8.62 -2.89
N VAL A 128 -6.00 -7.79 -3.82
CA VAL A 128 -4.80 -6.98 -3.58
C VAL A 128 -5.07 -5.96 -2.48
N GLN A 129 -6.23 -5.29 -2.53
CA GLN A 129 -6.69 -4.40 -1.46
C GLN A 129 -6.85 -5.16 -0.14
N ALA A 130 -7.41 -6.37 -0.15
CA ALA A 130 -7.54 -7.21 1.04
C ALA A 130 -6.18 -7.45 1.71
N CYS A 131 -5.18 -7.87 0.94
CA CYS A 131 -3.82 -8.08 1.42
C CYS A 131 -3.23 -6.79 2.02
N LEU A 132 -3.33 -5.66 1.32
CA LEU A 132 -2.80 -4.38 1.81
C LEU A 132 -3.52 -3.90 3.06
N VAL A 133 -4.84 -4.02 3.13
CA VAL A 133 -5.63 -3.67 4.33
C VAL A 133 -5.23 -4.55 5.51
N GLY A 134 -5.00 -5.86 5.29
CA GLY A 134 -4.49 -6.77 6.31
C GLY A 134 -3.09 -6.38 6.80
N LEU A 135 -2.16 -6.11 5.87
CA LEU A 135 -0.81 -5.64 6.18
C LEU A 135 -0.83 -4.33 6.97
N TYR A 136 -1.68 -3.38 6.56
CA TYR A 136 -1.85 -2.12 7.26
C TYR A 136 -2.41 -2.31 8.68
N GLY A 137 -3.45 -3.13 8.82
CA GLY A 137 -4.02 -3.47 10.13
C GLY A 137 -2.99 -4.11 11.06
N PHE A 138 -2.14 -5.00 10.55
CA PHE A 138 -1.04 -5.59 11.32
C PHE A 138 -0.02 -4.55 11.78
N LEU A 139 0.35 -3.58 10.93
CA LEU A 139 1.23 -2.47 11.32
C LEU A 139 0.63 -1.66 12.47
N VAL A 140 -0.67 -1.34 12.39
CA VAL A 140 -1.38 -0.62 13.46
C VAL A 140 -1.41 -1.40 14.77
N LEU A 141 -1.73 -2.70 14.74
CA LEU A 141 -1.72 -3.57 15.92
C LEU A 141 -0.34 -3.60 16.59
N LYS A 142 0.72 -3.68 15.78
CA LYS A 142 2.10 -3.69 16.26
C LYS A 142 2.49 -2.37 16.94
N LEU A 143 2.06 -1.23 16.39
CA LEU A 143 2.28 0.09 16.99
C LEU A 143 1.56 0.25 18.34
N LYS A 144 0.39 -0.38 18.49
CA LYS A 144 -0.36 -0.40 19.76
C LYS A 144 0.19 -1.39 20.79
N GLY A 145 1.16 -2.22 20.42
CA GLY A 145 1.69 -3.27 21.30
C GLY A 145 0.70 -4.41 21.58
N GLU A 146 -0.30 -4.60 20.72
CA GLU A 146 -1.30 -5.65 20.90
C GLU A 146 -0.71 -7.04 20.67
N LYS A 147 -1.23 -8.06 21.38
CA LYS A 147 -0.82 -9.45 21.18
C LYS A 147 -1.36 -9.95 19.84
N ILE A 148 -0.46 -10.42 18.99
CA ILE A 148 -0.80 -10.92 17.65
C ILE A 148 -0.82 -12.45 17.69
N SER A 149 -1.95 -13.04 17.29
CA SER A 149 -2.10 -14.49 17.22
C SER A 149 -1.21 -15.11 16.14
N GLU A 150 -0.83 -16.38 16.30
CA GLU A 150 -0.07 -17.12 15.28
C GLU A 150 -0.82 -17.18 13.94
N ALA A 151 -2.13 -17.40 13.97
CA ALA A 151 -2.97 -17.40 12.77
C ALA A 151 -2.91 -16.06 12.02
N THR A 152 -2.95 -14.95 12.75
CA THR A 152 -2.77 -13.62 12.15
C THR A 152 -1.37 -13.46 11.57
N GLN A 153 -0.32 -13.91 12.26
CA GLN A 153 1.04 -13.83 11.73
C GLN A 153 1.20 -14.64 10.44
N GLN A 154 0.64 -15.84 10.37
CA GLN A 154 0.67 -16.68 9.16
C GLN A 154 -0.06 -16.02 7.99
N ALA A 155 -1.25 -15.47 8.23
CA ALA A 155 -1.99 -14.71 7.21
C ALA A 155 -1.16 -13.53 6.68
N ILE A 156 -0.57 -12.74 7.57
CA ILE A 156 0.26 -11.59 7.22
C ILE A 156 1.53 -11.98 6.47
N GLN A 157 2.17 -13.10 6.82
CA GLN A 157 3.30 -13.63 6.07
C GLN A 157 2.90 -14.01 4.64
N SER A 158 1.74 -14.66 4.46
CA SER A 158 1.22 -15.03 3.14
C SER A 158 0.86 -13.81 2.28
N PHE A 159 0.31 -12.74 2.89
CA PHE A 159 0.02 -11.48 2.21
C PHE A 159 1.32 -10.77 1.81
N SER A 160 2.29 -10.70 2.72
CA SER A 160 3.60 -10.09 2.48
C SER A 160 4.32 -10.78 1.32
N ALA A 161 4.36 -12.11 1.30
CA ALA A 161 4.99 -12.89 0.23
C ALA A 161 4.33 -12.63 -1.15
N MET A 162 3.00 -12.61 -1.19
CA MET A 162 2.26 -12.33 -2.42
C MET A 162 2.50 -10.88 -2.91
N MET A 163 2.48 -9.90 -2.01
CA MET A 163 2.73 -8.50 -2.36
C MET A 163 4.18 -8.27 -2.81
N ALA A 164 5.16 -8.92 -2.18
CA ALA A 164 6.56 -8.85 -2.59
C ALA A 164 6.77 -9.36 -4.02
N LEU A 165 6.14 -10.49 -4.38
CA LEU A 165 6.18 -10.97 -5.76
C LEU A 165 5.47 -10.02 -6.72
N LEU A 166 4.29 -9.52 -6.34
CA LEU A 166 3.51 -8.64 -7.19
C LEU A 166 4.27 -7.35 -7.51
N THR A 167 4.91 -6.73 -6.52
CA THR A 167 5.66 -5.48 -6.71
C THR A 167 6.99 -5.70 -7.42
N ASP A 168 7.66 -6.84 -7.22
CA ASP A 168 8.80 -7.24 -8.05
C ASP A 168 8.39 -7.37 -9.53
N ARG A 169 7.26 -8.02 -9.82
CA ARG A 169 6.76 -8.12 -11.20
C ARG A 169 6.34 -6.78 -11.77
N TYR A 170 5.74 -5.92 -10.95
CA TYR A 170 5.41 -4.56 -11.36
C TYR A 170 6.66 -3.78 -11.77
N ASN A 171 7.72 -3.81 -10.96
CA ASN A 171 8.97 -3.15 -11.28
C ASN A 171 9.61 -3.69 -12.56
N LYS A 172 9.59 -5.02 -12.75
CA LYS A 172 10.07 -5.64 -14.00
C LYS A 172 9.24 -5.19 -15.20
N LEU A 173 7.92 -5.08 -15.06
CA LEU A 173 7.04 -4.59 -16.12
C LEU A 173 7.38 -3.14 -16.50
N GLN A 174 7.57 -2.27 -15.51
CA GLN A 174 7.94 -0.86 -15.74
C GLN A 174 9.29 -0.72 -16.46
N LYS A 175 10.22 -1.66 -16.25
CA LYS A 175 11.52 -1.70 -16.94
C LYS A 175 11.49 -2.41 -18.30
N GLY A 176 10.36 -2.99 -18.70
CA GLY A 176 10.26 -3.84 -19.90
C GLY A 176 10.97 -5.19 -19.76
N GLU A 177 11.26 -5.63 -18.53
CA GLU A 177 12.01 -6.86 -18.20
C GLU A 177 11.08 -8.04 -17.87
N LEU A 178 9.76 -7.81 -17.76
CA LEU A 178 8.81 -8.87 -17.44
C LEU A 178 8.70 -9.84 -18.63
N LYS A 179 9.21 -11.06 -18.43
CA LYS A 179 9.13 -12.13 -19.43
C LYS A 179 7.76 -12.79 -19.38
N PHE A 180 7.07 -12.76 -20.51
CA PHE A 180 5.83 -13.51 -20.70
C PHE A 180 6.15 -14.99 -20.89
N SER A 181 5.37 -15.87 -20.28
CA SER A 181 5.47 -17.29 -20.60
C SER A 181 5.07 -17.48 -22.07
N LYS A 182 5.95 -18.07 -22.88
CA LYS A 182 5.61 -18.43 -24.26
C LYS A 182 4.62 -19.59 -24.23
N ALA A 183 3.33 -19.29 -24.44
CA ALA A 183 2.31 -20.25 -24.84
C ALA A 183 1.17 -19.44 -25.51
N PHE A 184 0.83 -19.57 -26.79
CA PHE A 184 1.03 -20.60 -27.80
C PHE A 184 1.31 -19.92 -29.14
N SER A 185 2.38 -20.31 -29.84
CA SER A 185 2.35 -20.23 -31.31
C SER A 185 1.34 -21.26 -31.77
N ASN A 186 0.29 -20.79 -32.45
CA ASN A 186 -0.83 -21.54 -33.03
C ASN A 186 -0.46 -22.92 -33.57
#